data_AF-A0A830EI33-F1
#
_entry.id   AF-A0A830EI33-F1
#
_cell.length_a   1.000
_cell.length_b   1.000
_cell.length_c   1.000
_cell.angle_alpha   90.00
_cell.angle_beta   90.00
_cell.angle_gamma   90.00
#
_symmetry.space_group_name_H-M   'P 1'
#
loop_
_entity.id
_entity.type
_entity.pdbx_description
1 polymer ?
#
loop_
_entity_poly.entity_id
_entity_poly.type
_entity_poly.pdbx_seq_one_letter_code
_entity_poly.pdbx_strand_id
1 'polypeptide(L)'
;MWNKDHVINNDGSSINKLYGDILGVIEKSINENNKLIMVMGTKLSYNELISKLFVGSYVVIIDKVRKSDVMIKVNNVESMVSPPPSISGAEPTYVKVSGSFVVTRIMEGDSYKYTTMHIIPTVGSLVIYPNSNIIKEFLGLGGDLVLGMTMINGYNIPMSLSNEIVSKGLLIIGQPGCGKSLLIKNIINGLYITKSHNNIVILDRTGEYPKDLVRHGIGASILMPMDLMKLNRPIDLDELRKYVIDKLRMLGFNGKTKITMDVSKENGIDFHINFLKQEIGELIVFPSSIRFRWFIERAINYLDPEIRYAILEIMIKDEKALSTIQSFISVLKDSELTNMVGKGSIGKAMELAYLLRDSGYFDALVNVGSDNIDLSIFSPIRVLKGRVTVIDLHELPESLMNIYETILIEDIIGWFRGSRNNRVVIVVDNAEGLANDKNVLSALISNMRIGKAHGVSFIVSTRVPIRKIYTEFGNIAIMRTNTDPLRLGGCQDDTGLLDKEFLLVSPLLNINCLKGSLA
;
A
#
# COMPACT_ATOMS: atom_id res chain seq x y z
N MET A 1 7.80 -24.41 -6.68
CA MET A 1 8.10 -25.81 -7.04
C MET A 1 9.22 -25.81 -8.07
N TRP A 2 10.46 -26.04 -7.65
CA TRP A 2 11.58 -26.35 -8.54
C TRP A 2 12.20 -27.68 -8.06
N ASN A 3 12.41 -28.62 -8.99
CA ASN A 3 13.02 -29.94 -8.79
C ASN A 3 14.43 -29.77 -8.16
N LYS A 4 14.74 -30.47 -7.06
CA LYS A 4 15.24 -31.85 -6.98
C LYS A 4 16.52 -32.07 -7.79
N ASP A 5 17.59 -32.41 -7.07
CA ASP A 5 18.95 -32.81 -7.48
C ASP A 5 20.03 -31.72 -7.50
N HIS A 6 20.47 -31.26 -6.31
CA HIS A 6 21.75 -30.55 -6.17
C HIS A 6 22.64 -31.16 -5.09
N VAL A 7 23.20 -32.33 -5.39
CA VAL A 7 24.46 -32.76 -4.78
C VAL A 7 25.57 -31.86 -5.34
N ILE A 8 26.22 -31.08 -4.47
CA ILE A 8 27.33 -30.20 -4.83
C ILE A 8 28.54 -31.08 -5.23
N ASN A 9 28.72 -31.32 -6.53
CA ASN A 9 29.98 -31.84 -7.05
C ASN A 9 31.07 -30.75 -6.90
N ASN A 10 32.27 -31.16 -6.49
CA ASN A 10 33.39 -30.30 -6.06
C ASN A 10 34.06 -29.47 -7.17
N ASP A 11 33.39 -29.24 -8.31
CA ASP A 11 33.93 -28.42 -9.38
C ASP A 11 33.60 -26.95 -9.13
N GLY A 12 34.62 -26.12 -8.89
CA GLY A 12 34.49 -24.67 -8.66
C GLY A 12 33.77 -23.91 -9.78
N SER A 13 33.69 -24.50 -10.98
CA SER A 13 32.89 -23.97 -12.10
C SER A 13 31.38 -24.06 -11.88
N SER A 14 30.90 -25.08 -11.15
CA SER A 14 29.48 -25.24 -10.82
C SER A 14 29.06 -24.25 -9.72
N ILE A 15 29.90 -24.09 -8.68
CA ILE A 15 29.67 -23.14 -7.58
C ILE A 15 29.70 -21.71 -8.10
N ASN A 16 30.62 -21.35 -9.00
CA ASN A 16 30.67 -20.00 -9.57
C ASN A 16 29.39 -19.65 -10.36
N LYS A 17 28.82 -20.63 -11.09
CA LYS A 17 27.55 -20.43 -11.82
C LYS A 17 26.35 -20.34 -10.89
N LEU A 18 26.33 -21.12 -9.81
CA LEU A 18 25.21 -21.17 -8.86
C LEU A 18 25.23 -19.98 -7.89
N TYR A 19 26.38 -19.72 -7.27
CA TYR A 19 26.48 -18.79 -6.14
C TYR A 19 27.10 -17.44 -6.48
N GLY A 20 28.06 -17.39 -7.39
CA GLY A 20 28.86 -16.20 -7.71
C GLY A 20 30.35 -16.44 -7.50
N ASP A 21 31.15 -15.37 -7.54
CA ASP A 21 32.62 -15.49 -7.56
C ASP A 21 33.18 -15.93 -6.21
N ILE A 22 33.93 -17.04 -6.18
CA ILE A 22 34.69 -17.45 -5.00
C ILE A 22 35.81 -16.44 -4.74
N LEU A 23 35.76 -15.78 -3.60
CA LEU A 23 36.75 -14.80 -3.16
C LEU A 23 37.89 -15.41 -2.37
N GLY A 24 37.67 -16.53 -1.68
CA GLY A 24 38.69 -17.18 -0.87
C GLY A 24 38.11 -18.21 0.10
N VAL A 25 38.95 -18.64 1.05
CA VAL A 25 38.63 -19.64 2.07
C VAL A 25 38.91 -19.06 3.45
N ILE A 26 38.06 -19.38 4.43
CA ILE A 26 38.23 -18.96 5.82
C ILE A 26 39.32 -19.79 6.50
N GLU A 27 40.33 -19.10 7.01
CA GLU A 27 41.44 -19.67 7.77
C GLU A 27 41.24 -19.52 9.28
N LYS A 28 40.53 -18.45 9.68
CA LYS A 28 40.14 -18.19 11.07
C LYS A 28 38.87 -17.36 11.11
N SER A 29 38.00 -17.62 12.07
CA SER A 29 36.77 -16.85 12.28
C SER A 29 36.51 -16.70 13.79
N ILE A 30 36.09 -15.51 14.20
CA ILE A 30 35.66 -15.20 15.56
C ILE A 30 34.43 -14.29 15.50
N ASN A 31 33.57 -14.39 16.51
CA ASN A 31 32.47 -13.45 16.71
C ASN A 31 32.86 -12.50 17.86
N GLU A 32 32.89 -11.21 17.57
CA GLU A 32 33.19 -10.17 18.55
C GLU A 32 32.09 -9.10 18.49
N ASN A 33 31.39 -8.87 19.60
CA ASN A 33 30.33 -7.86 19.70
C ASN A 33 29.30 -7.92 18.55
N ASN A 34 28.86 -9.14 18.21
CA ASN A 34 27.89 -9.40 17.14
C ASN A 34 28.40 -9.12 15.72
N LYS A 35 29.73 -9.04 15.54
CA LYS A 35 30.40 -8.90 14.25
C LYS A 35 31.24 -10.14 14.00
N LEU A 36 31.15 -10.68 12.79
CA LEU A 36 32.04 -11.74 12.34
C LEU A 36 33.36 -11.10 11.91
N ILE A 37 34.46 -11.52 12.51
CA ILE A 37 35.82 -11.20 12.06
C ILE A 37 36.42 -12.48 11.53
N MET A 38 36.85 -12.45 10.26
CA MET A 38 37.42 -13.60 9.59
C MET A 38 38.75 -13.25 8.92
N VAL A 39 39.69 -14.20 8.97
CA VAL A 39 40.90 -14.19 8.15
C VAL A 39 40.63 -15.09 6.95
N MET A 40 40.76 -14.52 5.76
CA MET A 40 40.52 -15.21 4.50
C MET A 40 41.84 -15.35 3.75
N GLY A 41 42.17 -16.57 3.33
CA GLY A 41 43.20 -16.84 2.34
C GLY A 41 42.61 -16.80 0.93
N THR A 42 43.25 -16.11 0.00
CA THR A 42 42.81 -16.03 -1.40
C THR A 42 43.95 -16.18 -2.40
N LYS A 43 43.61 -16.67 -3.59
CA LYS A 43 44.51 -16.70 -4.76
C LYS A 43 44.49 -15.39 -5.56
N LEU A 44 43.53 -14.51 -5.28
CA LEU A 44 43.47 -13.18 -5.89
C LEU A 44 44.54 -12.29 -5.27
N SER A 45 45.10 -11.37 -6.07
CA SER A 45 45.92 -10.30 -5.50
C SER A 45 45.07 -9.39 -4.61
N TYR A 46 45.70 -8.68 -3.67
CA TYR A 46 45.00 -7.73 -2.80
C TYR A 46 44.20 -6.70 -3.61
N ASN A 47 44.78 -6.17 -4.69
CA ASN A 47 44.13 -5.18 -5.56
C ASN A 47 42.90 -5.74 -6.29
N GLU A 48 42.99 -6.97 -6.81
CA GLU A 48 41.84 -7.65 -7.43
C GLU A 48 40.75 -7.91 -6.39
N LEU A 49 41.14 -8.29 -5.17
CA LEU A 49 40.18 -8.56 -4.11
C LEU A 49 39.42 -7.29 -3.69
N ILE A 50 40.10 -6.20 -3.38
CA ILE A 50 39.45 -4.95 -2.94
C ILE A 50 38.61 -4.30 -4.06
N SER A 51 38.93 -4.59 -5.33
CA SER A 51 38.09 -4.16 -6.46
C SER A 51 36.71 -4.84 -6.47
N LYS A 52 36.60 -6.02 -5.84
CA LYS A 52 35.35 -6.79 -5.71
C LYS A 52 34.73 -6.67 -4.31
N LEU A 53 35.56 -6.67 -3.27
CA LEU A 53 35.17 -6.73 -1.86
C LEU A 53 35.49 -5.40 -1.18
N PHE A 54 34.47 -4.55 -1.05
CA PHE A 54 34.57 -3.23 -0.41
C PHE A 54 33.57 -3.09 0.75
N VAL A 55 33.76 -2.06 1.58
CA VAL A 55 32.86 -1.76 2.70
C VAL A 55 31.42 -1.54 2.19
N GLY A 56 30.45 -2.22 2.81
CA GLY A 56 29.06 -2.25 2.39
C GLY A 56 28.69 -3.42 1.47
N SER A 57 29.68 -4.15 0.91
CA SER A 57 29.43 -5.35 0.12
C SER A 57 28.80 -6.46 0.96
N TYR A 58 27.90 -7.23 0.35
CA TYR A 58 27.36 -8.45 0.92
C TYR A 58 28.19 -9.63 0.43
N VAL A 59 28.57 -10.53 1.33
CA VAL A 59 29.22 -11.80 0.98
C VAL A 59 28.48 -12.97 1.60
N VAL A 60 28.52 -14.11 0.92
CA VAL A 60 27.95 -15.36 1.41
C VAL A 60 29.08 -16.31 1.76
N ILE A 61 29.01 -16.88 2.96
CA ILE A 61 29.97 -17.85 3.46
C ILE A 61 29.29 -19.21 3.47
N ILE A 62 29.81 -20.17 2.70
CA ILE A 62 29.29 -21.53 2.63
C ILE A 62 30.10 -22.42 3.57
N ASP A 63 29.46 -22.89 4.63
CA ASP A 63 30.02 -23.85 5.59
C ASP A 63 29.42 -25.24 5.34
N LYS A 64 30.17 -26.08 4.63
CA LYS A 64 29.77 -27.47 4.34
C LYS A 64 29.74 -28.36 5.59
N VAL A 65 30.58 -28.08 6.59
CA VAL A 65 30.68 -28.88 7.81
C VAL A 65 29.41 -28.72 8.64
N ARG A 66 28.93 -27.48 8.77
CA ARG A 66 27.70 -27.15 9.51
C ARG A 66 26.45 -27.17 8.65
N LYS A 67 26.60 -27.41 7.35
CA LYS A 67 25.51 -27.36 6.36
C LYS A 67 24.73 -26.05 6.45
N SER A 68 25.45 -24.94 6.53
CA SER A 68 24.89 -23.61 6.72
C SER A 68 25.55 -22.60 5.81
N ASP A 69 24.76 -21.65 5.31
CA ASP A 69 25.27 -20.50 4.58
C ASP A 69 24.98 -19.23 5.37
N VAL A 70 25.97 -18.35 5.50
CA VAL A 70 25.89 -17.11 6.28
C VAL A 70 26.12 -15.92 5.37
N MET A 71 25.15 -15.01 5.29
CA MET A 71 25.33 -13.72 4.62
C MET A 71 25.74 -12.66 5.62
N ILE A 72 26.79 -11.91 5.29
CA ILE A 72 27.27 -10.77 6.09
C ILE A 72 27.39 -9.52 5.21
N LYS A 73 27.21 -8.35 5.82
CA LYS A 73 27.52 -7.04 5.24
C LYS A 73 28.91 -6.63 5.73
N VAL A 74 29.84 -6.43 4.80
CA VAL A 74 31.25 -6.13 5.07
C VAL A 74 31.37 -4.74 5.67
N ASN A 75 32.03 -4.64 6.82
CA ASN A 75 32.29 -3.39 7.52
C ASN A 75 33.72 -2.89 7.30
N ASN A 76 34.69 -3.80 7.14
CA ASN A 76 36.10 -3.46 6.96
C ASN A 76 36.86 -4.61 6.27
N VAL A 77 37.90 -4.27 5.50
CA VAL A 77 38.81 -5.18 4.80
C VAL A 77 40.25 -4.69 4.99
N GLU A 78 41.08 -5.47 5.67
CA GLU A 78 42.47 -5.14 6.00
C GLU A 78 43.43 -6.15 5.37
N SER A 79 44.51 -5.68 4.75
CA SER A 79 45.60 -6.57 4.30
C SER A 79 46.37 -7.13 5.49
N MET A 80 46.73 -8.41 5.45
CA MET A 80 47.65 -9.01 6.42
C MET A 80 49.03 -9.20 5.78
N VAL A 81 50.05 -8.58 6.39
CA VAL A 81 51.44 -8.60 5.90
C VAL A 81 52.17 -9.89 6.31
N SER A 82 51.61 -10.67 7.24
CA SER A 82 52.22 -11.90 7.75
C SER A 82 51.18 -13.02 7.81
N PRO A 83 51.35 -14.12 7.06
CA PRO A 83 50.42 -15.25 7.09
C PRO A 83 50.46 -15.93 8.47
N PRO A 84 49.38 -16.61 8.90
CA PRO A 84 49.43 -17.48 10.07
C PRO A 84 50.55 -18.53 9.90
N PRO A 85 51.32 -18.85 10.96
CA PRO A 85 52.50 -19.74 10.88
C PRO A 85 52.23 -21.18 10.38
N SER A 86 50.97 -21.55 10.21
CA SER A 86 50.49 -22.93 10.03
C SER A 86 50.31 -23.37 8.57
N ILE A 87 50.69 -22.57 7.57
CA ILE A 87 50.37 -22.85 6.15
C ILE A 87 51.63 -22.70 5.28
N SER A 88 52.04 -23.78 4.60
CA SER A 88 53.14 -23.80 3.63
C SER A 88 52.61 -24.03 2.20
N GLY A 89 52.91 -23.10 1.29
CA GLY A 89 52.52 -23.17 -0.12
C GLY A 89 52.48 -21.77 -0.76
N ALA A 90 52.56 -21.72 -2.11
CA ALA A 90 52.65 -20.49 -2.91
C ALA A 90 51.68 -19.40 -2.42
N GLU A 91 52.25 -18.23 -2.08
CA GLU A 91 51.69 -17.15 -1.26
C GLU A 91 50.22 -16.81 -1.58
N PRO A 92 49.25 -17.32 -0.81
CA PRO A 92 47.91 -16.74 -0.87
C PRO A 92 47.94 -15.36 -0.22
N THR A 93 47.23 -14.40 -0.81
CA THR A 93 47.01 -13.10 -0.15
C THR A 93 46.10 -13.35 1.05
N TYR A 94 46.50 -12.89 2.23
CA TYR A 94 45.68 -12.97 3.43
C TYR A 94 45.05 -11.61 3.71
N VAL A 95 43.74 -11.62 3.93
CA VAL A 95 43.02 -10.43 4.37
C VAL A 95 42.17 -10.74 5.59
N LYS A 96 42.04 -9.73 6.44
CA LYS A 96 41.10 -9.73 7.54
C LYS A 96 39.86 -8.98 7.11
N VAL A 97 38.72 -9.66 7.13
CA VAL A 97 37.42 -9.10 6.79
C VAL A 97 36.58 -9.08 8.06
N SER A 98 35.93 -7.95 8.34
CA SER A 98 34.91 -7.88 9.39
C SER A 98 33.57 -7.53 8.79
N GLY A 99 32.49 -8.12 9.29
CA GLY A 99 31.14 -7.86 8.80
C GLY A 99 30.06 -8.09 9.84
N SER A 100 28.93 -7.43 9.64
CA SER A 100 27.72 -7.62 10.44
C SER A 100 26.92 -8.79 9.85
N PHE A 101 26.39 -9.66 10.72
CA PHE A 101 25.47 -10.71 10.29
C PHE A 101 24.22 -10.09 9.67
N VAL A 102 23.80 -10.62 8.51
CA VAL A 102 22.58 -10.21 7.82
C VAL A 102 21.51 -11.28 8.00
N VAL A 103 21.80 -12.50 7.52
CA VAL A 103 20.91 -13.65 7.65
C VAL A 103 21.71 -14.95 7.49
N THR A 104 21.28 -15.99 8.18
CA THR A 104 21.82 -17.34 8.08
C THR A 104 20.75 -18.26 7.51
N ARG A 105 21.13 -19.23 6.68
CA ARG A 105 20.27 -20.36 6.33
C ARG A 105 20.94 -21.68 6.67
N ILE A 106 20.17 -22.64 7.17
CA ILE A 106 20.62 -23.97 7.56
C ILE A 106 19.89 -24.99 6.68
N MET A 107 20.61 -25.99 6.19
CA MET A 107 20.01 -27.08 5.43
C MET A 107 19.32 -28.08 6.38
N GLU A 108 17.99 -28.13 6.34
CA GLU A 108 17.16 -29.12 7.02
C GLU A 108 16.58 -30.08 5.95
N GLY A 109 17.16 -31.28 5.84
CA GLY A 109 16.82 -32.24 4.79
C GLY A 109 17.22 -31.71 3.40
N ASP A 110 16.24 -31.63 2.49
CA ASP A 110 16.42 -31.11 1.13
C ASP A 110 16.06 -29.62 0.99
N SER A 111 15.84 -28.91 2.11
CA SER A 111 15.38 -27.52 2.11
C SER A 111 16.22 -26.62 3.01
N TYR A 112 16.29 -25.34 2.66
CA TYR A 112 16.91 -24.33 3.50
C TYR A 112 15.89 -23.66 4.41
N LYS A 113 16.29 -23.44 5.66
CA LYS A 113 15.53 -22.67 6.65
C LYS A 113 16.34 -21.47 7.09
N TYR A 114 15.73 -20.29 6.98
CA TYR A 114 16.34 -19.03 7.37
C TYR A 114 16.24 -18.81 8.88
N THR A 115 17.27 -18.21 9.45
CA THR A 115 17.37 -17.90 10.87
C THR A 115 18.23 -16.66 11.10
N THR A 116 17.91 -15.93 12.17
CA THR A 116 18.71 -14.81 12.68
C THR A 116 19.82 -15.28 13.63
N MET A 117 19.95 -16.58 13.89
CA MET A 117 21.05 -17.11 14.69
C MET A 117 22.39 -16.88 13.99
N HIS A 118 23.35 -16.34 14.75
CA HIS A 118 24.71 -16.13 14.28
C HIS A 118 25.50 -17.43 14.35
N ILE A 119 25.75 -18.04 13.19
CA ILE A 119 26.62 -19.21 13.07
C ILE A 119 28.02 -18.72 12.68
N ILE A 120 29.02 -19.06 13.50
CA ILE A 120 30.42 -18.72 13.23
C ILE A 120 30.99 -19.74 12.22
N PRO A 121 31.27 -19.40 10.96
CA PRO A 121 31.68 -20.38 9.95
C PRO A 121 32.97 -21.10 10.34
N THR A 122 33.09 -22.39 10.00
CA THR A 122 34.27 -23.20 10.29
C THR A 122 35.45 -22.90 9.36
N VAL A 123 36.67 -23.23 9.79
CA VAL A 123 37.87 -23.18 8.94
C VAL A 123 37.67 -24.07 7.72
N GLY A 124 38.05 -23.57 6.54
CA GLY A 124 37.79 -24.24 5.25
C GLY A 124 36.48 -23.82 4.57
N SER A 125 35.64 -22.98 5.21
CA SER A 125 34.42 -22.44 4.58
C SER A 125 34.77 -21.50 3.41
N LEU A 126 33.94 -21.53 2.36
CA LEU A 126 34.14 -20.70 1.16
C LEU A 126 33.54 -19.32 1.36
N VAL A 127 34.25 -18.26 0.98
CA VAL A 127 33.74 -16.89 0.94
C VAL A 127 33.41 -16.54 -0.51
N ILE A 128 32.17 -16.12 -0.77
CA ILE A 128 31.64 -15.89 -2.11
C ILE A 128 31.11 -14.47 -2.23
N TYR A 129 31.41 -13.83 -3.35
CA TYR A 129 30.73 -12.64 -3.82
C TYR A 129 29.45 -13.06 -4.56
N PRO A 130 28.26 -12.90 -3.95
CA PRO A 130 27.05 -13.48 -4.47
C PRO A 130 26.61 -12.78 -5.76
N ASN A 131 26.07 -13.57 -6.69
CA ASN A 131 25.34 -13.02 -7.84
C ASN A 131 23.96 -12.47 -7.42
N SER A 132 23.29 -11.74 -8.31
CA SER A 132 21.99 -11.11 -8.01
C SER A 132 20.90 -12.10 -7.59
N ASN A 133 20.93 -13.34 -8.09
CA ASN A 133 19.91 -14.35 -7.78
C ASN A 133 20.04 -14.85 -6.35
N ILE A 134 21.28 -15.12 -5.90
CA ILE A 134 21.55 -15.48 -4.50
C ILE A 134 21.16 -14.35 -3.56
N ILE A 135 21.46 -13.09 -3.91
CA ILE A 135 21.05 -11.96 -3.08
C ILE A 135 19.53 -11.91 -2.94
N LYS A 136 18.77 -12.06 -4.04
CA LYS A 136 17.30 -12.13 -3.97
C LYS A 136 16.82 -13.25 -3.06
N GLU A 137 17.39 -14.44 -3.20
CA GLU A 137 17.01 -15.61 -2.42
C GLU A 137 17.26 -15.38 -0.92
N PHE A 138 18.45 -14.91 -0.55
CA PHE A 138 18.80 -14.65 0.85
C PHE A 138 17.93 -13.57 1.47
N LEU A 139 17.55 -12.54 0.71
CA LEU A 139 16.73 -11.43 1.21
C LEU A 139 15.21 -11.70 1.17
N GLY A 140 14.76 -12.78 0.51
CA GLY A 140 13.35 -13.12 0.37
C GLY A 140 12.63 -12.37 -0.77
N LEU A 141 13.37 -11.94 -1.80
CA LEU A 141 12.86 -11.11 -2.92
C LEU A 141 12.42 -11.93 -4.16
N GLY A 142 11.81 -13.09 -3.93
CA GLY A 142 11.45 -14.06 -4.96
C GLY A 142 10.00 -14.00 -5.46
N GLY A 143 9.25 -12.94 -5.16
CA GLY A 143 7.84 -12.85 -5.52
C GLY A 143 7.54 -12.20 -6.87
N ASP A 144 6.24 -12.03 -7.16
CA ASP A 144 5.74 -11.46 -8.42
C ASP A 144 5.44 -9.95 -8.33
N LEU A 145 5.28 -9.42 -7.12
CA LEU A 145 4.92 -8.02 -6.90
C LEU A 145 6.16 -7.16 -6.69
N VAL A 146 6.58 -6.44 -7.73
CA VAL A 146 7.72 -5.52 -7.68
C VAL A 146 7.31 -4.21 -6.99
N LEU A 147 7.93 -3.91 -5.85
CA LEU A 147 7.68 -2.66 -5.11
C LEU A 147 8.64 -1.54 -5.52
N GLY A 148 9.84 -1.90 -5.98
CA GLY A 148 10.93 -0.98 -6.34
C GLY A 148 12.22 -1.75 -6.62
N MET A 149 13.34 -1.07 -6.57
CA MET A 149 14.69 -1.62 -6.78
C MET A 149 15.57 -1.33 -5.56
N THR A 150 16.50 -2.23 -5.25
CA THR A 150 17.57 -2.01 -4.27
C THR A 150 18.93 -2.22 -4.95
N MET A 151 19.93 -1.43 -4.57
CA MET A 151 21.28 -1.56 -5.11
C MET A 151 22.15 -2.30 -4.09
N ILE A 152 22.57 -3.51 -4.45
CA ILE A 152 23.42 -4.35 -3.59
C ILE A 152 24.55 -4.91 -4.44
N ASN A 153 25.79 -4.75 -3.98
CA ASN A 153 26.97 -5.24 -4.71
C ASN A 153 27.06 -4.69 -6.15
N GLY A 154 26.57 -3.47 -6.38
CA GLY A 154 26.50 -2.87 -7.72
C GLY A 154 25.40 -3.44 -8.62
N TYR A 155 24.62 -4.44 -8.16
CA TYR A 155 23.48 -4.97 -8.89
C TYR A 155 22.21 -4.20 -8.55
N ASN A 156 21.41 -3.88 -9.58
CA ASN A 156 20.04 -3.42 -9.41
C ASN A 156 19.12 -4.63 -9.21
N ILE A 157 18.66 -4.82 -7.97
CA ILE A 157 17.86 -5.97 -7.57
C ILE A 157 16.41 -5.53 -7.38
N PRO A 158 15.45 -6.08 -8.13
CA PRO A 158 14.03 -5.80 -7.89
C PRO A 158 13.60 -6.32 -6.52
N MET A 159 12.95 -5.46 -5.76
CA MET A 159 12.30 -5.78 -4.50
C MET A 159 10.94 -6.43 -4.79
N SER A 160 10.99 -7.68 -5.23
CA SER A 160 9.80 -8.44 -5.60
C SER A 160 9.33 -9.31 -4.43
N LEU A 161 8.13 -9.07 -3.92
CA LEU A 161 7.55 -9.85 -2.83
C LEU A 161 6.31 -10.62 -3.28
N SER A 162 5.96 -11.65 -2.52
CA SER A 162 4.72 -12.39 -2.76
C SER A 162 3.52 -11.45 -2.64
N ASN A 163 2.46 -11.71 -3.39
CA ASN A 163 1.19 -10.98 -3.29
C ASN A 163 0.58 -11.02 -1.87
N GLU A 164 1.02 -11.97 -1.03
CA GLU A 164 0.70 -12.05 0.40
C GLU A 164 1.07 -10.80 1.20
N ILE A 165 1.99 -9.96 0.69
CA ILE A 165 2.32 -8.68 1.33
C ILE A 165 1.07 -7.81 1.48
N VAL A 166 0.16 -7.87 0.52
CA VAL A 166 -1.09 -7.10 0.59
C VAL A 166 -2.08 -7.81 1.51
N SER A 167 -2.09 -9.14 1.54
CA SER A 167 -2.99 -9.93 2.40
C SER A 167 -2.86 -9.60 3.89
N LYS A 168 -1.62 -9.36 4.36
CA LYS A 168 -1.34 -8.93 5.75
C LYS A 168 -1.49 -7.42 5.98
N GLY A 169 -1.90 -6.68 4.95
CA GLY A 169 -1.96 -5.24 4.91
C GLY A 169 -0.60 -4.57 4.72
N LEU A 170 -0.61 -3.38 4.11
CA LEU A 170 0.55 -2.52 3.95
C LEU A 170 0.26 -1.10 4.46
N LEU A 171 1.07 -0.62 5.39
CA LEU A 171 1.07 0.77 5.84
C LEU A 171 2.21 1.55 5.18
N ILE A 172 1.92 2.65 4.52
CA ILE A 172 2.89 3.52 3.85
C ILE A 172 2.93 4.85 4.59
N ILE A 173 4.10 5.23 5.10
CA ILE A 173 4.29 6.47 5.88
C ILE A 173 5.28 7.36 5.16
N GLY A 174 4.95 8.63 4.98
CA GLY A 174 5.87 9.56 4.32
C GLY A 174 5.28 10.93 4.06
N GLN A 175 6.13 11.95 4.01
CA GLN A 175 5.68 13.31 3.74
C GLN A 175 5.13 13.50 2.30
N PRO A 176 4.42 14.61 2.01
CA PRO A 176 4.02 14.92 0.63
C PRO A 176 5.22 14.92 -0.33
N GLY A 177 5.03 14.43 -1.55
CA GLY A 177 6.06 14.40 -2.59
C GLY A 177 7.11 13.28 -2.50
N CYS A 178 7.12 12.45 -1.44
CA CYS A 178 8.13 11.37 -1.32
C CYS A 178 7.86 10.12 -2.18
N GLY A 179 6.70 10.03 -2.84
CA GLY A 179 6.35 8.92 -3.72
C GLY A 179 5.34 7.89 -3.18
N LYS A 180 4.58 8.18 -2.11
CA LYS A 180 3.57 7.26 -1.56
C LYS A 180 2.58 6.76 -2.62
N SER A 181 1.91 7.66 -3.32
CA SER A 181 0.92 7.32 -4.34
C SER A 181 1.58 6.61 -5.54
N LEU A 182 2.85 6.89 -5.85
CA LEU A 182 3.61 6.14 -6.88
C LEU A 182 3.84 4.68 -6.46
N LEU A 183 4.25 4.43 -5.20
CA LEU A 183 4.38 3.07 -4.68
C LEU A 183 3.04 2.32 -4.73
N ILE A 184 1.94 2.99 -4.33
CA ILE A 184 0.60 2.40 -4.39
C ILE A 184 0.19 2.08 -5.82
N LYS A 185 0.41 2.99 -6.78
CA LYS A 185 0.13 2.77 -8.21
C LYS A 185 0.92 1.58 -8.77
N ASN A 186 2.20 1.45 -8.43
CA ASN A 186 3.02 0.29 -8.79
C ASN A 186 2.46 -1.03 -8.23
N ILE A 187 2.02 -1.01 -6.96
CA ILE A 187 1.37 -2.17 -6.34
C ILE A 187 0.07 -2.53 -7.08
N ILE A 188 -0.81 -1.56 -7.33
CA ILE A 188 -2.07 -1.78 -8.04
C ILE A 188 -1.82 -2.39 -9.42
N ASN A 189 -0.85 -1.87 -10.17
CA ASN A 189 -0.47 -2.41 -11.47
C ASN A 189 -0.02 -3.88 -11.36
N GLY A 190 0.85 -4.20 -10.41
CA GLY A 190 1.29 -5.58 -10.19
C GLY A 190 0.16 -6.52 -9.76
N LEU A 191 -0.75 -6.08 -8.89
CA LEU A 191 -1.94 -6.84 -8.51
C LEU A 191 -2.89 -7.05 -9.70
N TYR A 192 -3.03 -6.03 -10.56
CA TYR A 192 -3.82 -6.12 -11.79
C TYR A 192 -3.24 -7.17 -12.75
N ILE A 193 -1.95 -7.11 -13.05
CA ILE A 193 -1.26 -8.04 -13.96
C ILE A 193 -1.31 -9.48 -13.43
N THR A 194 -1.00 -9.69 -12.15
CA THR A 194 -0.92 -11.04 -11.55
C THR A 194 -2.26 -11.73 -11.37
N LYS A 195 -3.39 -11.02 -11.52
CA LYS A 195 -4.74 -11.57 -11.25
C LYS A 195 -4.90 -12.16 -9.86
N SER A 196 -4.09 -11.69 -8.90
CA SER A 196 -4.07 -12.20 -7.53
C SER A 196 -5.30 -11.80 -6.72
N HIS A 197 -5.90 -10.66 -7.06
CA HIS A 197 -7.06 -10.09 -6.37
C HIS A 197 -8.24 -9.86 -7.33
N ASN A 198 -9.44 -10.12 -6.83
CA ASN A 198 -10.70 -10.02 -7.55
C ASN A 198 -11.14 -8.56 -7.69
N ASN A 199 -10.90 -7.75 -6.65
CA ASN A 199 -11.27 -6.34 -6.63
C ASN A 199 -10.19 -5.52 -5.93
N ILE A 200 -9.94 -4.33 -6.48
CA ILE A 200 -9.08 -3.29 -5.92
C ILE A 200 -9.95 -2.04 -5.82
N VAL A 201 -10.27 -1.60 -4.62
CA VAL A 201 -11.12 -0.44 -4.35
C VAL A 201 -10.24 0.67 -3.81
N ILE A 202 -10.27 1.83 -4.45
CA ILE A 202 -9.41 2.97 -4.15
C ILE A 202 -10.28 4.12 -3.68
N LEU A 203 -10.10 4.56 -2.44
CA LEU A 203 -10.71 5.78 -1.91
C LEU A 203 -9.75 6.93 -2.20
N ASP A 204 -10.03 7.66 -3.28
CA ASP A 204 -9.09 8.62 -3.87
C ASP A 204 -9.37 10.04 -3.37
N ARG A 205 -8.60 10.47 -2.38
CA ARG A 205 -8.61 11.86 -1.88
C ARG A 205 -7.80 12.84 -2.74
N THR A 206 -7.09 12.35 -3.77
CA THR A 206 -6.13 13.14 -4.57
C THR A 206 -6.59 13.43 -5.98
N GLY A 207 -7.49 12.61 -6.54
CA GLY A 207 -7.91 12.66 -7.94
C GLY A 207 -6.83 12.16 -8.91
N GLU A 208 -5.72 11.58 -8.43
CA GLU A 208 -4.60 11.21 -9.28
C GLU A 208 -4.67 9.77 -9.85
N TYR A 209 -5.48 8.89 -9.27
CA TYR A 209 -5.50 7.47 -9.64
C TYR A 209 -6.18 7.21 -10.99
N PRO A 210 -7.36 7.78 -11.29
CA PRO A 210 -8.09 7.53 -12.54
C PRO A 210 -7.22 7.57 -13.80
N LYS A 211 -6.51 8.68 -13.98
CA LYS A 211 -5.71 8.96 -15.16
C LYS A 211 -4.48 8.06 -15.25
N ASP A 212 -3.83 7.81 -14.13
CA ASP A 212 -2.63 6.99 -14.10
C ASP A 212 -2.95 5.54 -14.45
N LEU A 213 -3.99 4.97 -13.83
CA LEU A 213 -4.43 3.59 -14.09
C LEU A 213 -4.77 3.39 -15.57
N VAL A 214 -5.63 4.26 -16.11
CA VAL A 214 -6.08 4.20 -17.49
C VAL A 214 -4.91 4.35 -18.48
N ARG A 215 -3.93 5.20 -18.18
CA ARG A 215 -2.72 5.35 -19.02
C ARG A 215 -1.82 4.12 -19.03
N HIS A 216 -1.86 3.29 -17.99
CA HIS A 216 -1.13 2.02 -17.90
C HIS A 216 -1.96 0.84 -18.42
N GLY A 217 -3.02 1.09 -19.19
CA GLY A 217 -3.86 0.03 -19.77
C GLY A 217 -4.79 -0.65 -18.75
N ILE A 218 -4.92 -0.12 -17.54
CA ILE A 218 -5.78 -0.69 -16.49
C ILE A 218 -7.21 -0.17 -16.70
N GLY A 219 -8.12 -1.10 -17.00
CA GLY A 219 -9.55 -0.79 -17.02
C GLY A 219 -10.07 -0.47 -15.62
N ALA A 220 -10.77 0.67 -15.47
CA ALA A 220 -11.23 1.17 -14.18
C ALA A 220 -12.67 1.68 -14.20
N SER A 221 -13.35 1.55 -13.07
CA SER A 221 -14.68 2.12 -12.81
C SER A 221 -14.56 3.22 -11.77
N ILE A 222 -15.13 4.41 -12.02
CA ILE A 222 -15.06 5.56 -11.12
C ILE A 222 -16.45 5.88 -10.58
N LEU A 223 -16.62 5.89 -9.25
CA LEU A 223 -17.72 6.59 -8.60
C LEU A 223 -17.33 8.06 -8.42
N MET A 224 -18.11 8.96 -9.01
CA MET A 224 -17.82 10.39 -9.00
C MET A 224 -18.99 11.12 -8.34
N PRO A 225 -18.90 11.48 -7.06
CA PRO A 225 -19.85 12.36 -6.39
C PRO A 225 -19.86 13.73 -7.07
N MET A 226 -21.04 14.27 -7.37
CA MET A 226 -21.19 15.53 -8.09
C MET A 226 -21.99 16.54 -7.27
N ASP A 227 -21.51 17.78 -7.19
CA ASP A 227 -22.12 18.91 -6.46
C ASP A 227 -23.27 19.59 -7.23
N LEU A 228 -24.12 18.75 -7.83
CA LEU A 228 -25.16 19.11 -8.78
C LEU A 228 -26.29 19.94 -8.15
N MET A 229 -26.58 19.73 -6.86
CA MET A 229 -27.67 20.46 -6.19
C MET A 229 -27.38 21.93 -5.92
N LYS A 230 -26.16 22.42 -6.18
CA LYS A 230 -25.89 23.87 -6.17
C LYS A 230 -26.79 24.65 -7.14
N LEU A 231 -27.33 23.98 -8.16
CA LEU A 231 -28.26 24.57 -9.13
C LEU A 231 -29.69 24.72 -8.59
N ASN A 232 -30.03 24.09 -7.45
CA ASN A 232 -31.37 24.09 -6.85
C ASN A 232 -32.51 23.68 -7.81
N ARG A 233 -32.19 22.84 -8.81
CA ARG A 233 -33.16 22.28 -9.76
C ARG A 233 -32.66 20.93 -10.29
N PRO A 234 -33.55 20.10 -10.87
CA PRO A 234 -33.13 18.96 -11.67
C PRO A 234 -32.23 19.40 -12.84
N ILE A 235 -31.28 18.55 -13.18
CA ILE A 235 -30.26 18.80 -14.20
C ILE A 235 -30.60 18.08 -15.49
N ASP A 236 -30.42 18.73 -16.63
CA ASP A 236 -30.66 18.06 -17.90
C ASP A 236 -29.51 17.10 -18.25
N LEU A 237 -29.84 16.02 -18.96
CA LEU A 237 -28.87 14.99 -19.38
C LEU A 237 -27.63 15.57 -20.09
N ASP A 238 -27.82 16.59 -20.95
CA ASP A 238 -26.72 17.26 -21.65
C ASP A 238 -25.83 18.09 -20.72
N GLU A 239 -26.42 18.72 -19.69
CA GLU A 239 -25.68 19.43 -18.65
C GLU A 239 -24.85 18.43 -17.82
N LEU A 240 -25.43 17.29 -17.44
CA LEU A 240 -24.72 16.21 -16.75
C LEU A 240 -23.54 15.71 -17.59
N ARG A 241 -23.77 15.44 -18.89
CA ARG A 241 -22.71 15.01 -19.81
C ARG A 241 -21.58 16.02 -19.88
N LYS A 242 -21.91 17.31 -19.99
CA LYS A 242 -20.90 18.38 -19.97
C LYS A 242 -20.13 18.39 -18.65
N TYR A 243 -20.82 18.24 -17.53
CA TYR A 243 -20.21 18.20 -16.20
C TYR A 243 -19.22 17.04 -16.06
N VAL A 244 -19.60 15.83 -16.48
CA VAL A 244 -18.71 14.65 -16.50
C VAL A 244 -17.48 14.90 -17.38
N ILE A 245 -17.66 15.50 -18.56
CA ILE A 245 -16.53 15.84 -19.45
C ILE A 245 -15.58 16.84 -18.79
N ASP A 246 -16.10 17.87 -18.14
CA ASP A 246 -15.29 18.88 -17.47
C ASP A 246 -14.54 18.29 -16.27
N LYS A 247 -15.17 17.41 -15.47
CA LYS A 247 -14.49 16.65 -14.40
C LYS A 247 -13.39 15.74 -14.94
N LEU A 248 -13.64 15.02 -16.04
CA LEU A 248 -12.61 14.21 -16.69
C LEU A 248 -11.42 15.07 -17.17
N ARG A 249 -11.66 16.28 -17.67
CA ARG A 249 -10.58 17.23 -18.01
C ARG A 249 -9.79 17.67 -16.78
N MET A 250 -10.46 17.93 -15.65
CA MET A 250 -9.80 18.25 -14.38
C MET A 250 -8.93 17.11 -13.86
N LEU A 251 -9.42 15.87 -13.99
CA LEU A 251 -8.63 14.65 -13.75
C LEU A 251 -7.52 14.44 -14.82
N GLY A 252 -7.44 15.31 -15.82
CA GLY A 252 -6.35 15.41 -16.78
C GLY A 252 -6.54 14.61 -18.07
N PHE A 253 -7.76 14.23 -18.41
CA PHE A 253 -8.13 13.59 -19.67
C PHE A 253 -8.44 14.64 -20.76
N ASN A 254 -7.40 15.16 -21.42
CA ASN A 254 -7.51 16.26 -22.41
C ASN A 254 -7.55 15.78 -23.89
N GLY A 255 -7.81 14.50 -24.15
CA GLY A 255 -7.77 13.90 -25.49
C GLY A 255 -9.14 13.82 -26.18
N LYS A 256 -9.15 13.49 -27.48
CA LYS A 256 -10.37 13.07 -28.18
C LYS A 256 -10.85 11.74 -27.59
N THR A 257 -11.98 11.77 -26.91
CA THR A 257 -12.64 10.60 -26.32
C THR A 257 -13.97 10.34 -27.02
N LYS A 258 -14.30 9.06 -27.24
CA LYS A 258 -15.65 8.67 -27.61
C LYS A 258 -16.38 8.33 -26.33
N ILE A 259 -17.46 9.06 -26.06
CA ILE A 259 -18.28 8.88 -24.87
C ILE A 259 -19.61 8.27 -25.30
N THR A 260 -19.88 7.07 -24.81
CA THR A 260 -21.21 6.46 -24.84
C THR A 260 -21.81 6.51 -23.44
N MET A 261 -23.13 6.55 -23.33
CA MET A 261 -23.82 6.71 -22.06
C MET A 261 -25.02 5.79 -22.05
N ASP A 262 -25.16 5.07 -20.94
CA ASP A 262 -26.27 4.18 -20.68
C ASP A 262 -27.13 4.78 -19.55
N VAL A 263 -28.45 4.64 -19.70
CA VAL A 263 -29.44 5.26 -18.80
C VAL A 263 -30.49 4.23 -18.39
N SER A 264 -30.74 4.13 -17.10
CA SER A 264 -31.68 3.19 -16.49
C SER A 264 -32.33 3.82 -15.26
N LYS A 265 -33.64 3.64 -15.07
CA LYS A 265 -34.31 4.11 -13.84
C LYS A 265 -33.86 3.34 -12.59
N GLU A 266 -33.56 2.06 -12.75
CA GLU A 266 -33.10 1.20 -11.65
C GLU A 266 -31.59 1.30 -11.43
N ASN A 267 -30.85 1.49 -12.53
CA ASN A 267 -29.39 1.48 -12.54
C ASN A 267 -28.78 2.87 -12.82
N GLY A 268 -29.55 3.94 -12.72
CA GLY A 268 -29.08 5.31 -12.96
C GLY A 268 -28.40 5.52 -14.33
N ILE A 269 -27.45 6.45 -14.38
CA ILE A 269 -26.69 6.85 -15.58
C ILE A 269 -25.21 6.45 -15.44
N ASP A 270 -24.65 5.83 -16.47
CA ASP A 270 -23.21 5.53 -16.55
C ASP A 270 -22.61 5.92 -17.90
N PHE A 271 -21.36 6.39 -17.84
CA PHE A 271 -20.63 6.90 -18.99
C PHE A 271 -19.45 5.99 -19.31
N HIS A 272 -19.49 5.39 -20.50
CA HIS A 272 -18.41 4.59 -21.06
C HIS A 272 -17.48 5.48 -21.89
N ILE A 273 -16.26 5.66 -21.39
CA ILE A 273 -15.25 6.53 -21.99
C ILE A 273 -14.24 5.66 -22.75
N ASN A 274 -14.30 5.72 -24.07
CA ASN A 274 -13.36 5.03 -24.96
C ASN A 274 -12.29 5.99 -25.46
N PHE A 275 -11.04 5.69 -25.16
CA PHE A 275 -9.88 6.44 -25.64
C PHE A 275 -9.41 5.86 -26.98
N LEU A 276 -9.13 6.73 -27.96
CA LEU A 276 -8.81 6.30 -29.33
C LEU A 276 -7.43 5.61 -29.49
N LYS A 277 -6.60 5.54 -28.43
CA LYS A 277 -5.27 4.91 -28.48
C LYS A 277 -5.34 3.47 -27.94
N GLN A 278 -4.77 2.52 -28.68
CA GLN A 278 -4.89 1.07 -28.45
C GLN A 278 -4.29 0.53 -27.14
N GLU A 279 -3.54 1.34 -26.38
CA GLU A 279 -2.89 0.93 -25.11
C GLU A 279 -3.49 1.60 -23.86
N ILE A 280 -4.59 2.34 -24.02
CA ILE A 280 -5.26 3.02 -22.92
C ILE A 280 -6.39 2.13 -22.41
N GLY A 281 -6.49 1.98 -21.08
CA GLY A 281 -7.53 1.20 -20.42
C GLY A 281 -8.93 1.79 -20.64
N GLU A 282 -9.95 0.95 -20.53
CA GLU A 282 -11.34 1.39 -20.55
C GLU A 282 -11.68 2.13 -19.26
N LEU A 283 -12.53 3.15 -19.36
CA LEU A 283 -12.99 3.90 -18.20
C LEU A 283 -14.53 3.96 -18.19
N ILE A 284 -15.12 3.55 -17.07
CA ILE A 284 -16.56 3.71 -16.82
C ILE A 284 -16.74 4.71 -15.68
N VAL A 285 -17.52 5.76 -15.90
CA VAL A 285 -17.81 6.79 -14.90
C VAL A 285 -19.26 6.69 -14.45
N PHE A 286 -19.43 6.57 -13.14
CA PHE A 286 -20.71 6.58 -12.44
C PHE A 286 -20.87 7.92 -11.73
N PRO A 287 -21.47 8.94 -12.37
CA PRO A 287 -21.84 10.16 -11.66
C PRO A 287 -22.86 9.79 -10.57
N SER A 288 -22.69 10.38 -9.39
CA SER A 288 -23.52 10.07 -8.24
C SER A 288 -23.79 11.30 -7.40
N SER A 289 -24.84 11.22 -6.59
CA SER A 289 -25.05 12.10 -5.45
C SER A 289 -25.20 11.24 -4.21
N ILE A 290 -24.97 11.82 -3.04
CA ILE A 290 -25.09 11.14 -1.77
C ILE A 290 -26.55 11.19 -1.33
N ARG A 291 -27.16 10.04 -1.05
CA ARG A 291 -28.52 10.02 -0.49
C ARG A 291 -28.50 10.52 0.94
N PHE A 292 -29.18 11.62 1.22
CA PHE A 292 -29.14 12.27 2.53
C PHE A 292 -29.56 11.34 3.65
N ARG A 293 -30.69 10.64 3.47
CA ARG A 293 -31.20 9.70 4.46
C ARG A 293 -30.18 8.63 4.84
N TRP A 294 -29.62 7.96 3.84
CA TRP A 294 -28.61 6.92 4.06
C TRP A 294 -27.37 7.51 4.75
N PHE A 295 -26.91 8.68 4.29
CA PHE A 295 -25.73 9.31 4.88
C PHE A 295 -25.96 9.65 6.35
N ILE A 296 -27.06 10.32 6.70
CA ILE A 296 -27.28 10.83 8.05
C ILE A 296 -27.51 9.69 9.05
N GLU A 297 -28.23 8.63 8.65
CA GLU A 297 -28.44 7.43 9.47
C GLU A 297 -27.11 6.71 9.77
N ARG A 298 -26.21 6.64 8.79
CA ARG A 298 -24.89 5.99 8.95
C ARG A 298 -23.90 6.91 9.67
N ALA A 299 -23.99 8.22 9.46
CA ALA A 299 -23.10 9.23 10.04
C ALA A 299 -23.32 9.43 11.55
N ILE A 300 -24.48 9.03 12.08
CA ILE A 300 -24.95 9.37 13.43
C ILE A 300 -23.95 9.08 14.56
N ASN A 301 -23.10 8.06 14.40
CA ASN A 301 -22.10 7.66 15.38
C ASN A 301 -20.81 8.50 15.34
N TYR A 302 -20.63 9.35 14.34
CA TYR A 302 -19.47 10.22 14.15
C TYR A 302 -19.80 11.71 14.29
N LEU A 303 -21.09 12.04 14.42
CA LEU A 303 -21.54 13.42 14.62
C LEU A 303 -21.38 13.86 16.09
N ASP A 304 -21.37 15.18 16.30
CA ASP A 304 -21.40 15.78 17.62
C ASP A 304 -22.58 15.21 18.45
N PRO A 305 -22.41 14.91 19.75
CA PRO A 305 -23.46 14.31 20.57
C PRO A 305 -24.78 15.07 20.58
N GLU A 306 -24.77 16.40 20.51
CA GLU A 306 -25.98 17.22 20.48
C GLU A 306 -26.69 17.11 19.12
N ILE A 307 -25.93 17.08 18.03
CA ILE A 307 -26.47 16.83 16.68
C ILE A 307 -27.07 15.42 16.62
N ARG A 308 -26.35 14.42 17.13
CA ARG A 308 -26.82 13.03 17.21
C ARG A 308 -28.13 12.94 17.98
N TYR A 309 -28.23 13.58 19.14
CA TYR A 309 -29.46 13.58 19.94
C TYR A 309 -30.63 14.17 19.15
N ALA A 310 -30.45 15.33 18.50
CA ALA A 310 -31.48 15.94 17.67
C ALA A 310 -31.95 15.02 16.54
N ILE A 311 -31.02 14.36 15.84
CA ILE A 311 -31.35 13.41 14.76
C ILE A 311 -32.12 12.20 15.30
N LEU A 312 -31.70 11.62 16.43
CA LEU A 312 -32.39 10.46 17.03
C LEU A 312 -33.83 10.80 17.43
N GLU A 313 -34.07 11.96 18.03
CA GLU A 313 -35.42 12.42 18.39
C GLU A 313 -36.30 12.61 17.15
N ILE A 314 -35.74 13.15 16.07
CA ILE A 314 -36.43 13.27 14.78
C ILE A 314 -36.78 11.89 14.21
N MET A 315 -35.84 10.93 14.24
CA MET A 315 -36.07 9.56 13.77
C MET A 315 -37.21 8.86 14.51
N ILE A 316 -37.35 9.11 15.81
CA ILE A 316 -38.41 8.52 16.64
C ILE A 316 -39.79 9.12 16.29
N LYS A 317 -39.83 10.44 16.01
CA LYS A 317 -41.09 11.16 15.77
C LYS A 317 -41.59 11.05 14.35
N ASP A 318 -40.72 11.23 13.37
CA ASP A 318 -41.06 11.21 11.96
C ASP A 318 -39.86 10.73 11.13
N GLU A 319 -39.86 9.44 10.81
CA GLU A 319 -38.83 8.82 9.97
C GLU A 319 -38.73 9.46 8.57
N LYS A 320 -39.83 10.04 8.05
CA LYS A 320 -39.82 10.68 6.73
C LYS A 320 -39.13 12.05 6.75
N ALA A 321 -38.92 12.63 7.93
CA ALA A 321 -38.18 13.89 8.10
C ALA A 321 -36.75 13.81 7.55
N LEU A 322 -36.14 12.61 7.56
CA LEU A 322 -34.79 12.40 7.07
C LEU A 322 -34.71 12.03 5.58
N SER A 323 -35.83 12.07 4.84
CA SER A 323 -35.86 11.66 3.43
C SER A 323 -34.96 12.51 2.52
N THR A 324 -34.92 13.83 2.75
CA THR A 324 -34.08 14.79 2.03
C THR A 324 -33.54 15.84 2.98
N ILE A 325 -32.48 16.54 2.57
CA ILE A 325 -31.97 17.70 3.33
C ILE A 325 -33.06 18.75 3.57
N GLN A 326 -33.90 19.01 2.57
CA GLN A 326 -34.94 20.03 2.67
C GLN A 326 -36.03 19.65 3.68
N SER A 327 -36.43 18.38 3.70
CA SER A 327 -37.34 17.83 4.71
C SER A 327 -36.74 17.97 6.12
N PHE A 328 -35.46 17.66 6.27
CA PHE A 328 -34.77 17.77 7.56
C PHE A 328 -34.73 19.21 8.07
N ILE A 329 -34.37 20.18 7.20
CA ILE A 329 -34.38 21.61 7.53
C ILE A 329 -35.79 22.06 7.95
N SER A 330 -36.84 21.57 7.28
CA SER A 330 -38.20 21.96 7.60
C SER A 330 -38.62 21.50 9.00
N VAL A 331 -38.23 20.28 9.40
CA VAL A 331 -38.55 19.72 10.72
C VAL A 331 -37.72 20.37 11.83
N LEU A 332 -36.48 20.74 11.57
CA LEU A 332 -35.66 21.49 12.52
C LEU A 332 -36.21 22.89 12.84
N LYS A 333 -37.10 23.44 12.00
CA LYS A 333 -37.79 24.72 12.27
C LYS A 333 -39.03 24.57 13.14
N ASP A 334 -39.43 23.36 13.47
CA ASP A 334 -40.58 23.11 14.33
C ASP A 334 -40.29 23.56 15.78
N SER A 335 -41.17 24.42 16.30
CA SER A 335 -41.13 24.91 17.66
C SER A 335 -41.32 23.81 18.71
N GLU A 336 -42.13 22.79 18.43
CA GLU A 336 -42.34 21.68 19.37
C GLU A 336 -41.08 20.84 19.54
N LEU A 337 -40.42 20.52 18.42
CA LEU A 337 -39.13 19.85 18.44
C LEU A 337 -38.08 20.69 19.18
N THR A 338 -38.05 22.00 18.93
CA THR A 338 -37.14 22.92 19.61
C THR A 338 -37.33 22.94 21.12
N ASN A 339 -38.56 22.89 21.60
CA ASN A 339 -38.87 22.85 23.02
C ASN A 339 -38.43 21.53 23.69
N MET A 340 -38.45 20.42 22.95
CA MET A 340 -38.07 19.10 23.46
C MET A 340 -36.56 18.85 23.44
N VAL A 341 -35.91 19.16 22.32
CA VAL A 341 -34.49 18.85 22.09
C VAL A 341 -33.58 19.95 22.65
N GLY A 342 -34.09 21.18 22.73
CA GLY A 342 -33.35 22.36 23.16
C GLY A 342 -32.71 23.14 22.00
N LYS A 343 -32.64 24.47 22.15
CA LYS A 343 -32.16 25.38 21.10
C LYS A 343 -30.72 25.14 20.65
N GLY A 344 -29.83 24.71 21.54
CA GLY A 344 -28.42 24.46 21.23
C GLY A 344 -28.25 23.32 20.22
N SER A 345 -28.82 22.16 20.54
CA SER A 345 -28.80 20.97 19.68
C SER A 345 -29.46 21.22 18.32
N ILE A 346 -30.61 21.90 18.30
CA ILE A 346 -31.29 22.27 17.05
C ILE A 346 -30.44 23.27 16.24
N GLY A 347 -29.81 24.24 16.90
CA GLY A 347 -28.90 25.18 16.25
C GLY A 347 -27.77 24.47 15.52
N LYS A 348 -27.05 23.58 16.21
CA LYS A 348 -25.98 22.77 15.59
C LYS A 348 -26.47 21.84 14.49
N ALA A 349 -27.63 21.20 14.66
CA ALA A 349 -28.21 20.34 13.64
C ALA A 349 -28.61 21.13 12.39
N MET A 350 -29.09 22.36 12.57
CA MET A 350 -29.40 23.30 11.49
C MET A 350 -28.14 23.77 10.76
N GLU A 351 -27.07 24.08 11.48
CA GLU A 351 -25.77 24.40 10.89
C GLU A 351 -25.23 23.25 10.03
N LEU A 352 -25.30 22.01 10.54
CA LEU A 352 -24.97 20.82 9.74
C LEU A 352 -25.85 20.71 8.51
N ALA A 353 -27.16 20.87 8.64
CA ALA A 353 -28.10 20.74 7.53
C ALA A 353 -27.78 21.74 6.41
N TYR A 354 -27.48 23.00 6.76
CA TYR A 354 -27.05 24.01 5.80
C TYR A 354 -25.69 23.69 5.19
N LEU A 355 -24.72 23.24 5.98
CA LEU A 355 -23.42 22.81 5.47
C LEU A 355 -23.56 21.70 4.41
N LEU A 356 -24.38 20.68 4.69
CA LEU A 356 -24.64 19.59 3.75
C LEU A 356 -25.38 20.07 2.50
N ARG A 357 -26.39 20.95 2.67
CA ARG A 357 -27.14 21.53 1.55
C ARG A 357 -26.20 22.31 0.62
N ASP A 358 -25.42 23.21 1.19
CA ASP A 358 -24.59 24.16 0.46
C ASP A 358 -23.39 23.47 -0.21
N SER A 359 -23.05 22.24 0.23
CA SER A 359 -22.09 21.38 -0.45
C SER A 359 -22.55 20.95 -1.85
N GLY A 360 -23.87 20.82 -2.07
CA GLY A 360 -24.47 20.43 -3.35
C GLY A 360 -24.42 18.94 -3.70
N TYR A 361 -23.83 18.09 -2.84
CA TYR A 361 -23.57 16.69 -3.16
C TYR A 361 -24.73 15.73 -2.92
N PHE A 362 -25.87 16.21 -2.40
CA PHE A 362 -26.93 15.35 -1.87
C PHE A 362 -28.19 15.36 -2.71
N ASP A 363 -28.87 14.21 -2.84
CA ASP A 363 -30.22 14.07 -3.40
C ASP A 363 -30.42 14.73 -4.80
N ALA A 364 -29.43 14.59 -5.69
CA ALA A 364 -29.49 15.19 -7.02
C ALA A 364 -30.42 14.42 -7.97
N LEU A 365 -31.23 15.16 -8.73
CA LEU A 365 -32.13 14.62 -9.74
C LEU A 365 -31.66 15.03 -11.15
N VAL A 366 -31.76 14.10 -12.09
CA VAL A 366 -31.47 14.32 -13.51
C VAL A 366 -32.75 14.13 -14.32
N ASN A 367 -33.08 15.13 -15.13
CA ASN A 367 -34.18 15.09 -16.06
C ASN A 367 -33.80 14.32 -17.32
N VAL A 368 -34.56 13.27 -17.63
CA VAL A 368 -34.40 12.43 -18.81
C VAL A 368 -35.74 12.41 -19.56
N GLY A 369 -35.94 13.39 -20.43
CA GLY A 369 -37.19 13.56 -21.17
C GLY A 369 -38.31 14.08 -20.27
N SER A 370 -39.30 13.23 -19.98
CA SER A 370 -40.42 13.54 -19.07
C SER A 370 -40.27 12.94 -17.68
N ASP A 371 -39.18 12.21 -17.43
CA ASP A 371 -38.92 11.48 -16.19
C ASP A 371 -37.72 12.07 -15.44
N ASN A 372 -37.70 11.91 -14.12
CA ASN A 372 -36.53 12.21 -13.30
C ASN A 372 -35.86 10.92 -12.83
N ILE A 373 -34.53 10.88 -12.93
CA ILE A 373 -33.68 9.83 -12.38
C ILE A 373 -32.97 10.39 -11.16
N ASP A 374 -33.08 9.69 -10.04
CA ASP A 374 -32.40 10.03 -8.80
C ASP A 374 -30.98 9.46 -8.81
N LEU A 375 -29.97 10.35 -8.84
CA LEU A 375 -28.55 9.99 -8.81
C LEU A 375 -28.09 9.54 -7.42
N SER A 376 -28.95 9.59 -6.41
CA SER A 376 -28.67 9.14 -5.04
C SER A 376 -29.05 7.68 -4.78
N ILE A 377 -29.85 7.07 -5.67
CA ILE A 377 -30.18 5.62 -5.63
C ILE A 377 -28.92 4.75 -5.87
N PHE A 378 -27.83 5.35 -6.32
CA PHE A 378 -26.57 4.66 -6.57
C PHE A 378 -25.93 4.13 -5.29
N SER A 379 -26.06 2.82 -5.11
CA SER A 379 -25.21 2.11 -4.16
C SER A 379 -23.76 2.07 -4.68
N PRO A 380 -22.77 2.46 -3.86
CA PRO A 380 -21.34 2.31 -4.17
C PRO A 380 -20.96 0.89 -4.61
N ILE A 381 -21.75 -0.10 -4.17
CA ILE A 381 -21.63 -1.52 -4.49
C ILE A 381 -21.61 -1.79 -6.00
N ARG A 382 -22.34 -1.04 -6.82
CA ARG A 382 -22.37 -1.29 -8.27
C ARG A 382 -21.01 -1.10 -8.93
N VAL A 383 -20.24 -0.12 -8.44
CA VAL A 383 -18.91 0.17 -8.96
C VAL A 383 -17.93 -0.94 -8.58
N LEU A 384 -18.23 -1.73 -7.54
CA LEU A 384 -17.47 -2.93 -7.14
C LEU A 384 -17.64 -4.11 -8.12
N LYS A 385 -18.49 -4.01 -9.16
CA LYS A 385 -18.48 -4.98 -10.27
C LYS A 385 -17.19 -4.86 -11.09
N GLY A 386 -16.60 -3.67 -11.13
CA GLY A 386 -15.29 -3.45 -11.74
C GLY A 386 -14.20 -4.13 -10.92
N ARG A 387 -13.19 -4.66 -11.60
CA ARG A 387 -12.01 -5.22 -10.94
C ARG A 387 -11.18 -4.14 -10.26
N VAL A 388 -11.07 -2.96 -10.87
CA VAL A 388 -10.44 -1.79 -10.27
C VAL A 388 -11.49 -0.70 -10.18
N THR A 389 -11.76 -0.26 -8.96
CA THR A 389 -12.76 0.72 -8.62
C THR A 389 -12.09 1.90 -7.96
N VAL A 390 -12.34 3.11 -8.45
CA VAL A 390 -11.94 4.35 -7.80
C VAL A 390 -13.20 5.04 -7.30
N ILE A 391 -13.22 5.44 -6.03
CA ILE A 391 -14.23 6.33 -5.50
C ILE A 391 -13.54 7.68 -5.31
N ASP A 392 -13.92 8.65 -6.13
CA ASP A 392 -13.34 9.98 -6.14
C ASP A 392 -13.89 10.78 -4.95
N LEU A 393 -13.01 11.22 -4.06
CA LEU A 393 -13.33 11.99 -2.87
C LEU A 393 -12.65 13.38 -2.89
N HIS A 394 -11.81 13.65 -3.89
CA HIS A 394 -10.88 14.79 -3.91
C HIS A 394 -11.57 16.16 -3.80
N GLU A 395 -12.79 16.29 -4.34
CA GLU A 395 -13.53 17.56 -4.33
C GLU A 395 -14.54 17.69 -3.19
N LEU A 396 -14.65 16.67 -2.34
CA LEU A 396 -15.52 16.73 -1.17
C LEU A 396 -14.91 17.64 -0.10
N PRO A 397 -15.72 18.48 0.58
CA PRO A 397 -15.26 19.21 1.75
C PRO A 397 -14.70 18.25 2.81
N GLU A 398 -13.58 18.61 3.45
CA GLU A 398 -12.90 17.73 4.41
C GLU A 398 -13.82 17.26 5.55
N SER A 399 -14.73 18.12 6.01
CA SER A 399 -15.75 17.83 7.03
C SER A 399 -16.70 16.69 6.62
N LEU A 400 -17.03 16.61 5.33
CA LEU A 400 -17.88 15.55 4.77
C LEU A 400 -17.06 14.31 4.41
N MET A 401 -15.88 14.52 3.82
CA MET A 401 -15.02 13.46 3.28
C MET A 401 -14.66 12.41 4.33
N ASN A 402 -14.25 12.79 5.53
CA ASN A 402 -13.82 11.84 6.57
C ASN A 402 -14.95 10.89 6.99
N ILE A 403 -16.15 11.44 7.23
CA ILE A 403 -17.32 10.66 7.64
C ILE A 403 -17.80 9.79 6.47
N TYR A 404 -17.90 10.36 5.27
CA TYR A 404 -18.36 9.64 4.10
C TYR A 404 -17.42 8.48 3.73
N GLU A 405 -16.10 8.69 3.75
CA GLU A 405 -15.11 7.63 3.51
C GLU A 405 -15.22 6.49 4.54
N THR A 406 -15.45 6.82 5.81
CA THR A 406 -15.65 5.81 6.86
C THR A 406 -16.89 4.96 6.60
N ILE A 407 -18.00 5.60 6.24
CA ILE A 407 -19.25 4.92 5.89
C ILE A 407 -19.06 4.03 4.64
N LEU A 408 -18.34 4.53 3.63
CA LEU A 408 -18.02 3.76 2.43
C LEU A 408 -17.21 2.50 2.77
N ILE A 409 -16.18 2.61 3.61
CA ILE A 409 -15.39 1.45 4.08
C ILE A 409 -16.31 0.43 4.76
N GLU A 410 -17.22 0.87 5.62
CA GLU A 410 -18.18 -0.02 6.30
C GLU A 410 -19.10 -0.74 5.33
N ASP A 411 -19.67 -0.02 4.35
CA ASP A 411 -20.56 -0.60 3.35
C ASP A 411 -19.83 -1.57 2.41
N ILE A 412 -18.62 -1.21 1.96
CA ILE A 412 -17.78 -2.09 1.13
C ILE A 412 -17.46 -3.38 1.88
N ILE A 413 -17.06 -3.29 3.16
CA ILE A 413 -16.78 -4.48 3.96
C ILE A 413 -18.06 -5.28 4.17
N GLY A 414 -19.17 -4.61 4.51
CA GLY A 414 -20.50 -5.20 4.66
C GLY A 414 -20.90 -6.07 3.48
N TRP A 415 -20.66 -5.57 2.26
CA TRP A 415 -20.87 -6.30 1.01
C TRP A 415 -20.08 -7.61 0.94
N PHE A 416 -18.82 -7.61 1.39
CA PHE A 416 -17.94 -8.77 1.34
C PHE A 416 -18.11 -9.76 2.51
N ARG A 417 -18.87 -9.44 3.57
CA ARG A 417 -19.04 -10.30 4.75
C ARG A 417 -19.62 -11.70 4.44
N GLY A 418 -20.34 -11.84 3.31
CA GLY A 418 -20.94 -13.10 2.89
C GLY A 418 -19.95 -14.19 2.44
N SER A 419 -18.67 -13.86 2.24
CA SER A 419 -17.63 -14.81 1.81
C SER A 419 -16.37 -14.64 2.65
N ARG A 420 -15.68 -15.76 2.95
CA ARG A 420 -14.38 -15.74 3.66
C ARG A 420 -13.18 -15.77 2.72
N ASN A 421 -13.40 -16.12 1.46
CA ASN A 421 -12.33 -16.29 0.47
C ASN A 421 -12.26 -15.12 -0.51
N ASN A 422 -12.75 -13.95 -0.12
CA ASN A 422 -12.56 -12.78 -0.95
C ASN A 422 -11.07 -12.47 -1.06
N ARG A 423 -10.69 -11.89 -2.20
CA ARG A 423 -9.34 -11.35 -2.43
C ARG A 423 -9.52 -9.91 -2.85
N VAL A 424 -9.88 -9.08 -1.88
CA VAL A 424 -10.22 -7.67 -2.10
C VAL A 424 -9.15 -6.81 -1.44
N VAL A 425 -8.74 -5.74 -2.10
CA VAL A 425 -7.85 -4.73 -1.53
C VAL A 425 -8.58 -3.41 -1.46
N ILE A 426 -8.62 -2.79 -0.29
CA ILE A 426 -9.06 -1.41 -0.10
C ILE A 426 -7.81 -0.54 0.07
N VAL A 427 -7.68 0.47 -0.78
CA VAL A 427 -6.63 1.48 -0.74
C VAL A 427 -7.22 2.74 -0.13
N VAL A 428 -6.65 3.18 0.99
CA VAL A 428 -7.00 4.42 1.71
C VAL A 428 -5.80 5.36 1.60
N ASP A 429 -5.81 6.26 0.63
CA ASP A 429 -4.70 7.21 0.43
C ASP A 429 -4.91 8.48 1.27
N ASN A 430 -3.83 9.02 1.86
CA ASN A 430 -3.88 10.22 2.72
C ASN A 430 -4.89 10.11 3.87
N ALA A 431 -4.82 9.01 4.63
CA ALA A 431 -5.70 8.70 5.76
C ALA A 431 -5.51 9.60 7.01
N GLU A 432 -4.76 10.71 6.88
CA GLU A 432 -4.47 11.64 7.98
C GLU A 432 -5.75 12.24 8.59
N GLY A 433 -6.70 12.61 7.74
CA GLY A 433 -7.99 13.15 8.17
C GLY A 433 -8.82 12.15 8.98
N LEU A 434 -8.72 10.84 8.66
CA LEU A 434 -9.39 9.78 9.42
C LEU A 434 -8.77 9.56 10.80
N ALA A 435 -7.50 9.94 10.99
CA ALA A 435 -6.78 9.74 12.24
C ALA A 435 -7.03 10.85 13.27
N ASN A 436 -7.52 12.01 12.83
CA ASN A 436 -7.76 13.16 13.69
C ASN A 436 -8.98 12.98 14.61
N ASP A 437 -9.98 12.20 14.18
CA ASP A 437 -11.17 11.88 14.96
C ASP A 437 -11.06 10.48 15.59
N LYS A 438 -11.27 10.40 16.91
CA LYS A 438 -11.13 9.13 17.67
C LYS A 438 -12.19 8.08 17.29
N ASN A 439 -13.42 8.50 17.01
CA ASN A 439 -14.52 7.61 16.66
C ASN A 439 -14.31 7.06 15.24
N VAL A 440 -13.94 7.93 14.31
CA VAL A 440 -13.58 7.58 12.93
C VAL A 440 -12.40 6.61 12.91
N LEU A 441 -11.31 6.92 13.61
CA LEU A 441 -10.14 6.04 13.68
C LEU A 441 -10.48 4.68 14.29
N SER A 442 -11.31 4.66 15.34
CA SER A 442 -11.73 3.40 15.98
C SER A 442 -12.59 2.56 15.05
N ALA A 443 -13.48 3.20 14.28
CA ALA A 443 -14.26 2.53 13.25
C ALA A 443 -13.36 1.98 12.14
N LEU A 444 -12.39 2.75 11.65
CA LEU A 444 -11.41 2.27 10.66
C LEU A 444 -10.68 1.01 11.14
N ILE A 445 -10.14 1.03 12.37
CA ILE A 445 -9.45 -0.12 12.97
C ILE A 445 -10.39 -1.34 13.09
N SER A 446 -11.61 -1.13 13.58
CA SER A 446 -12.62 -2.19 13.69
C SER A 446 -12.93 -2.81 12.33
N ASN A 447 -13.17 -1.97 11.34
CA ASN A 447 -13.44 -2.36 9.97
C ASN A 447 -12.25 -3.10 9.34
N MET A 448 -11.01 -2.66 9.58
CA MET A 448 -9.83 -3.40 9.12
C MET A 448 -9.78 -4.83 9.69
N ARG A 449 -10.09 -5.00 10.99
CA ARG A 449 -10.12 -6.32 11.62
C ARG A 449 -11.23 -7.21 11.06
N ILE A 450 -12.44 -6.65 10.92
CA ILE A 450 -13.58 -7.35 10.35
C ILE A 450 -13.29 -7.74 8.88
N GLY A 451 -12.81 -6.79 8.09
CA GLY A 451 -12.47 -6.99 6.68
C GLY A 451 -11.46 -8.12 6.47
N LYS A 452 -10.37 -8.15 7.27
CA LYS A 452 -9.38 -9.23 7.21
C LYS A 452 -9.98 -10.62 7.45
N ALA A 453 -10.93 -10.75 8.37
CA ALA A 453 -11.63 -12.00 8.63
C ALA A 453 -12.49 -12.48 7.44
N HIS A 454 -12.77 -11.59 6.49
CA HIS A 454 -13.57 -11.83 5.29
C HIS A 454 -12.74 -11.70 3.99
N GLY A 455 -11.40 -11.75 4.05
CA GLY A 455 -10.55 -11.69 2.86
C GLY A 455 -10.45 -10.29 2.22
N VAL A 456 -10.71 -9.24 3.00
CA VAL A 456 -10.50 -7.85 2.60
C VAL A 456 -9.23 -7.33 3.27
N SER A 457 -8.29 -6.89 2.45
CA SER A 457 -6.98 -6.39 2.86
C SER A 457 -6.85 -4.90 2.63
N PHE A 458 -5.93 -4.25 3.33
CA PHE A 458 -5.80 -2.79 3.33
C PHE A 458 -4.41 -2.33 2.90
N ILE A 459 -4.36 -1.33 2.04
CA ILE A 459 -3.19 -0.49 1.81
C ILE A 459 -3.56 0.89 2.33
N VAL A 460 -2.85 1.38 3.34
CA VAL A 460 -3.13 2.70 3.93
C VAL A 460 -1.90 3.57 3.81
N SER A 461 -2.09 4.80 3.34
CA SER A 461 -1.04 5.81 3.25
C SER A 461 -1.32 6.97 4.21
N THR A 462 -0.29 7.46 4.90
CA THR A 462 -0.39 8.60 5.82
C THR A 462 0.91 9.39 5.87
N ARG A 463 0.85 10.70 6.11
CA ARG A 463 2.04 11.50 6.47
C ARG A 463 2.53 11.26 7.87
N VAL A 464 1.61 11.03 8.81
CA VAL A 464 1.92 11.01 10.24
C VAL A 464 1.87 9.57 10.76
N PRO A 465 2.85 9.13 11.57
CA PRO A 465 2.79 7.85 12.27
C PRO A 465 1.56 7.72 13.19
N ILE A 466 0.56 6.91 12.81
CA ILE A 466 -0.63 6.65 13.64
C ILE A 466 -0.42 5.36 14.44
N ARG A 467 0.22 5.42 15.62
CA ARG A 467 0.62 4.21 16.39
C ARG A 467 -0.49 3.15 16.56
N LYS A 468 -1.75 3.56 16.70
CA LYS A 468 -2.90 2.66 16.90
C LYS A 468 -3.19 1.72 15.72
N ILE A 469 -2.80 2.08 14.49
CA ILE A 469 -3.06 1.23 13.31
C ILE A 469 -1.91 0.26 13.02
N TYR A 470 -0.72 0.45 13.61
CA TYR A 470 0.47 -0.37 13.29
C TYR A 470 0.24 -1.85 13.56
N THR A 471 -0.46 -2.18 14.65
CA THR A 471 -0.80 -3.57 14.98
C THR A 471 -1.72 -4.22 13.96
N GLU A 472 -2.35 -3.41 13.12
CA GLU A 472 -3.21 -3.86 12.03
C GLU A 472 -2.45 -4.06 10.71
N PHE A 473 -1.13 -3.90 10.66
CA PHE A 473 -0.36 -4.14 9.45
C PHE A 473 0.79 -5.09 9.70
N GLY A 474 0.88 -6.13 8.87
CA GLY A 474 2.07 -6.99 8.84
C GLY A 474 3.25 -6.34 8.13
N ASN A 475 3.02 -5.35 7.28
CA ASN A 475 4.04 -4.73 6.45
C ASN A 475 3.99 -3.21 6.54
N ILE A 476 5.17 -2.59 6.59
CA ILE A 476 5.31 -1.14 6.72
C ILE A 476 6.36 -0.67 5.72
N ALA A 477 5.99 0.30 4.88
CA ALA A 477 6.92 1.05 4.05
C ALA A 477 7.09 2.46 4.62
N ILE A 478 8.30 2.81 5.05
CA ILE A 478 8.65 4.14 5.55
C ILE A 478 9.38 4.87 4.43
N MET A 479 8.86 6.01 4.00
CA MET A 479 9.53 6.92 3.08
C MET A 479 10.05 8.14 3.87
N ARG A 480 10.60 9.15 3.18
CA ARG A 480 11.09 10.37 3.84
C ARG A 480 10.02 11.00 4.76
N THR A 481 10.31 11.15 6.04
CA THR A 481 9.47 11.82 7.05
C THR A 481 10.18 13.02 7.66
N ASN A 482 9.42 14.03 8.12
CA ASN A 482 9.97 15.19 8.86
C ASN A 482 9.92 14.98 10.38
N THR A 483 9.20 13.96 10.83
CA THR A 483 9.20 13.47 12.20
C THR A 483 10.16 12.31 12.30
N ASP A 484 10.79 12.17 13.47
CA ASP A 484 11.67 11.05 13.78
C ASP A 484 10.96 9.75 13.35
N PRO A 485 11.53 8.99 12.38
CA PRO A 485 10.94 7.72 12.01
C PRO A 485 10.86 6.89 13.30
N LEU A 486 9.74 6.17 13.47
CA LEU A 486 9.65 5.21 14.57
C LEU A 486 10.90 4.34 14.51
N ARG A 487 11.65 4.28 15.61
CA ARG A 487 12.71 3.29 15.79
C ARG A 487 12.08 1.90 15.74
N LEU A 488 11.88 1.39 14.53
CA LEU A 488 11.45 0.02 14.30
C LEU A 488 12.66 -0.85 14.63
N GLY A 489 12.63 -1.44 15.82
CA GLY A 489 13.76 -2.14 16.42
C GLY A 489 14.41 -3.10 15.43
N GLY A 490 15.69 -2.88 15.13
CA GLY A 490 16.49 -3.76 14.27
C GLY A 490 16.85 -3.19 12.90
N CYS A 491 16.33 -2.03 12.50
CA CYS A 491 16.79 -1.30 11.31
C CYS A 491 17.88 -0.29 11.68
N GLN A 492 19.12 -0.55 11.25
CA GLN A 492 20.26 0.35 11.50
C GLN A 492 20.54 1.33 10.34
N ASP A 493 19.87 1.17 9.19
CA ASP A 493 19.99 2.07 8.02
C ASP A 493 19.14 3.35 8.21
N ASP A 494 19.21 3.96 9.39
CA ASP A 494 18.33 5.05 9.87
C ASP A 494 18.78 6.45 9.43
N THR A 495 19.58 6.58 8.37
CA THR A 495 20.16 7.89 7.98
C THR A 495 19.80 8.28 6.56
N GLY A 496 18.74 9.08 6.44
CA GLY A 496 18.42 9.91 5.27
C GLY A 496 17.87 9.17 4.05
N LEU A 497 16.57 8.84 4.07
CA LEU A 497 15.86 8.46 2.85
C LEU A 497 15.75 9.66 1.90
N LEU A 498 16.23 9.50 0.66
CA LEU A 498 16.07 10.47 -0.40
C LEU A 498 14.64 10.44 -0.98
N ASP A 499 14.37 11.34 -1.92
CA ASP A 499 13.11 11.30 -2.68
C ASP A 499 12.94 9.97 -3.40
N LYS A 500 11.74 9.39 -3.33
CA LYS A 500 11.38 8.08 -3.89
C LYS A 500 12.09 6.87 -3.27
N GLU A 501 12.90 7.06 -2.23
CA GLU A 501 13.42 5.96 -1.44
C GLU A 501 12.46 5.56 -0.33
N PHE A 502 12.49 4.27 0.03
CA PHE A 502 11.70 3.72 1.12
C PHE A 502 12.46 2.63 1.86
N LEU A 503 12.16 2.47 3.14
CA LEU A 503 12.54 1.33 3.95
C LEU A 503 11.33 0.41 4.07
N LEU A 504 11.49 -0.83 3.69
CA LEU A 504 10.45 -1.85 3.82
C LEU A 504 10.72 -2.73 5.03
N VAL A 505 9.74 -2.82 5.92
CA VAL A 505 9.68 -3.77 7.04
C VAL A 505 8.59 -4.77 6.74
N SER A 506 8.96 -6.04 6.59
CA SER A 506 8.03 -7.11 6.24
C SER A 506 8.49 -8.45 6.78
N PRO A 507 7.60 -9.27 7.36
CA PRO A 507 7.90 -10.65 7.76
C PRO A 507 8.09 -11.59 6.56
N LEU A 508 7.88 -11.12 5.34
CA LEU A 508 8.19 -11.87 4.11
C LEU A 508 9.67 -11.75 3.71
N LEU A 509 10.38 -10.75 4.27
CA LEU A 509 11.82 -10.66 4.15
C LEU A 509 12.47 -11.63 5.14
N ASN A 510 13.61 -12.19 4.77
CA ASN A 510 14.44 -12.96 5.72
C ASN A 510 15.31 -12.07 6.61
N ILE A 511 15.20 -10.75 6.46
CA ILE A 511 15.92 -9.72 7.22
C ILE A 511 14.91 -8.73 7.84
N ASN A 512 15.34 -7.96 8.84
CA ASN A 512 14.45 -7.02 9.55
C ASN A 512 13.85 -5.97 8.61
N CYS A 513 14.64 -5.42 7.69
CA CYS A 513 14.19 -4.43 6.72
C CYS A 513 15.15 -4.26 5.56
N LEU A 514 14.62 -3.72 4.46
CA LEU A 514 15.37 -3.49 3.24
C LEU A 514 15.09 -2.09 2.69
N LYS A 515 16.15 -1.34 2.37
CA LYS A 515 16.05 -0.06 1.67
C LYS A 515 15.85 -0.28 0.16
N GLY A 516 14.90 0.44 -0.40
CA GLY A 516 14.54 0.44 -1.83
C GLY A 516 14.36 1.83 -2.40
N SER A 517 14.21 1.88 -3.71
CA SER A 517 13.93 3.07 -4.51
C SER A 517 12.83 2.78 -5.54
N LEU A 518 11.95 3.75 -5.77
CA LEU A 518 10.96 3.72 -6.87
C LEU A 518 11.51 4.29 -8.18
N ALA A 519 12.74 4.81 -8.18
CA ALA A 519 13.39 5.44 -9.32
C ALA A 519 14.10 4.43 -10.23
#